data_AF-A0A4V0X2I6-F1
#
_entry.id   AF-A0A4V0X2I6-F1
#
_cell.length_a   1.000
_cell.length_b   1.000
_cell.length_c   1.000
_cell.angle_alpha   90.00
_cell.angle_beta   90.00
_cell.angle_gamma   90.00
#
_symmetry.space_group_name_H-M   'P 1'
#
loop_
_entity.id
_entity.type
_entity.pdbx_description
1 polymer ?
#
loop_
_entity_poly.entity_id
_entity_poly.type
_entity_poly.pdbx_seq_one_letter_code
_entity_poly.pdbx_strand_id
1 'polypeptide(L)'
;MAIWINSKKFLKNDFLLSSLSVLSKIFKNNYRNIFLSIFFIFSSLSQAWATKQIQEVNYFSSLRANETNVRSGPGQNYPIKFTYKVKGVPVRVISEYDNWNEIEDYDGHTGWVTQSLLTKKRTLMVYSKKPTVELRRKKSFDAHLVYRLENFVIGEYVKCEDEWCIIKINGKKGWIEKADVFGVESQVKIIDKVVKIQNDSAQSNLIAKSVDKDQQQNFQIANSDNLKTYDGILSDSLKNQVNTKNLTIKNLSALRR
;
A
#
# COMPACT_ATOMS: atom_id res chain seq x y z
N MET A 1 97.53 43.20 32.28
CA MET A 1 96.45 44.20 32.46
C MET A 1 95.28 43.78 31.59
N ALA A 2 94.07 43.74 32.15
CA ALA A 2 92.80 43.37 31.47
C ALA A 2 92.48 44.35 30.31
N ILE A 3 91.53 44.08 29.40
CA ILE A 3 90.09 44.39 29.60
C ILE A 3 89.24 43.81 28.43
N TRP A 4 88.03 43.39 28.79
CA TRP A 4 86.88 42.89 28.05
C TRP A 4 85.91 44.04 27.64
N ILE A 5 84.99 43.83 26.66
CA ILE A 5 83.68 44.51 26.37
C ILE A 5 83.44 44.58 24.84
N ASN A 6 82.25 44.61 24.21
CA ASN A 6 80.95 43.93 24.31
C ASN A 6 80.03 44.47 23.16
N SER A 7 79.22 43.60 22.56
CA SER A 7 77.86 43.75 21.96
C SER A 7 77.36 44.89 21.02
N LYS A 8 76.78 44.43 19.88
CA LYS A 8 75.40 44.63 19.32
C LYS A 8 74.81 46.01 18.92
N LYS A 9 74.21 46.05 17.69
CA LYS A 9 72.80 46.37 17.29
C LYS A 9 72.79 47.05 15.89
N PHE A 10 72.49 46.40 14.77
CA PHE A 10 71.19 45.97 14.19
C PHE A 10 70.04 46.99 14.34
N LEU A 11 69.88 47.86 13.34
CA LEU A 11 68.73 48.74 13.14
C LEU A 11 67.60 47.96 12.43
N LYS A 12 66.48 47.75 13.13
CA LYS A 12 65.20 47.37 12.54
C LYS A 12 64.35 48.65 12.41
N ASN A 13 63.87 48.94 11.20
CA ASN A 13 62.89 49.99 10.95
C ASN A 13 61.50 49.47 11.36
N ASP A 14 61.01 49.96 12.50
CA ASP A 14 59.73 49.65 13.14
C ASP A 14 58.50 50.33 12.48
N PHE A 15 58.55 50.67 11.19
CA PHE A 15 57.47 51.45 10.55
C PHE A 15 56.40 50.62 9.83
N LEU A 16 56.56 49.30 9.70
CA LEU A 16 55.59 48.44 8.96
C LEU A 16 54.74 47.51 9.84
N LEU A 17 54.89 47.53 11.16
CA LEU A 17 54.18 46.59 12.05
C LEU A 17 53.02 47.20 12.86
N SER A 18 52.78 48.51 12.77
CA SER A 18 51.66 49.15 13.48
C SER A 18 50.35 49.11 12.70
N SER A 19 50.36 48.92 11.37
CA SER A 19 49.13 48.85 10.55
C SER A 19 48.47 47.47 10.52
N LEU A 20 49.23 46.40 10.75
CA LEU A 20 48.73 45.01 10.72
C LEU A 20 47.90 44.63 11.95
N SER A 21 48.11 45.27 13.09
CA SER A 21 47.39 44.95 14.34
C SER A 21 45.96 45.50 14.35
N VAL A 22 45.72 46.65 13.71
CA VAL A 22 44.39 47.29 13.60
C VAL A 22 43.49 46.53 12.63
N LEU A 23 44.03 46.05 11.50
CA LEU A 23 43.30 45.25 10.52
C LEU A 23 42.85 43.88 11.10
N SER A 24 43.65 43.24 11.95
CA SER A 24 43.29 41.96 12.58
C SER A 24 42.11 42.04 13.56
N LYS A 25 41.91 43.21 14.21
CA LYS A 25 40.78 43.45 15.13
C LYS A 25 39.49 43.79 14.39
N ILE A 26 39.58 44.51 13.27
CA ILE A 26 38.43 44.84 12.41
C ILE A 26 37.92 43.58 11.68
N PHE A 27 38.83 42.67 11.29
CA PHE A 27 38.45 41.38 10.68
C PHE A 27 37.91 40.34 11.68
N LYS A 28 38.19 40.42 12.99
CA LYS A 28 37.71 39.41 13.97
C LYS A 28 36.25 39.58 14.40
N ASN A 29 35.75 40.82 14.45
CA ASN A 29 34.41 41.10 15.01
C ASN A 29 33.30 41.15 13.94
N ASN A 30 33.63 41.48 12.69
CA ASN A 30 32.65 41.54 11.60
C ASN A 30 32.33 40.16 11.01
N TYR A 31 33.27 39.21 11.05
CA TYR A 31 33.02 37.84 10.58
C TYR A 31 32.06 37.07 11.48
N ARG A 32 32.04 37.32 12.79
CA ARG A 32 31.10 36.63 13.71
C ARG A 32 29.65 36.97 13.37
N ASN A 33 29.37 38.25 13.09
CA ASN A 33 28.02 38.69 12.74
C ASN A 33 27.65 38.33 11.30
N ILE A 34 28.59 38.40 10.35
CA ILE A 34 28.38 37.98 8.95
C ILE A 34 28.12 36.46 8.86
N PHE A 35 28.89 35.65 9.60
CA PHE A 35 28.72 34.20 9.65
C PHE A 35 27.40 33.78 10.30
N LEU A 36 26.98 34.48 11.36
CA LEU A 36 25.66 34.29 11.98
C LEU A 36 24.52 34.66 11.04
N SER A 37 24.64 35.74 10.25
CA SER A 37 23.63 36.11 9.25
C SER A 37 23.60 35.15 8.06
N ILE A 38 24.74 34.65 7.57
CA ILE A 38 24.79 33.66 6.48
C ILE A 38 24.20 32.32 6.95
N PHE A 39 24.46 31.90 8.19
CA PHE A 39 23.86 30.70 8.79
C PHE A 39 22.33 30.82 8.94
N PHE A 40 21.82 32.01 9.26
CA PHE A 40 20.37 32.29 9.30
C PHE A 40 19.70 32.35 7.92
N ILE A 41 20.43 32.81 6.88
CA ILE A 41 19.94 32.81 5.49
C ILE A 41 20.02 31.40 4.87
N PHE A 42 20.98 30.57 5.30
CA PHE A 42 21.09 29.19 4.82
C PHE A 42 20.10 28.23 5.51
N SER A 43 19.70 28.49 6.76
CA SER A 43 18.71 27.67 7.45
C SER A 43 17.27 27.85 6.92
N SER A 44 17.00 28.95 6.21
CA SER A 44 15.71 29.20 5.56
C SER A 44 15.57 28.55 4.18
N LEU A 45 16.64 27.97 3.62
CA LEU A 45 16.63 27.22 2.35
C LEU A 45 16.69 25.70 2.56
N SER A 46 16.12 25.20 3.67
CA SER A 46 16.06 23.75 3.97
C SER A 46 14.66 23.16 3.80
N GLN A 47 13.86 23.69 2.88
CA GLN A 47 12.53 23.15 2.60
C GLN A 47 12.46 22.66 1.16
N ALA A 48 12.06 21.39 1.01
CA ALA A 48 11.67 20.69 -0.22
C ALA A 48 12.71 19.80 -0.92
N TRP A 49 13.24 18.81 -0.19
CA TRP A 49 13.43 17.48 -0.77
C TRP A 49 12.56 16.49 0.02
N ALA A 50 11.24 16.71 0.00
CA ALA A 50 10.29 15.73 0.53
C ALA A 50 10.18 14.61 -0.51
N THR A 51 10.98 13.55 -0.36
CA THR A 51 10.82 12.32 -1.13
C THR A 51 9.42 11.79 -0.89
N LYS A 52 8.59 11.74 -1.94
CA LYS A 52 7.24 11.16 -1.86
C LYS A 52 7.37 9.72 -1.35
N GLN A 53 6.70 9.41 -0.26
CA GLN A 53 6.74 8.08 0.34
C GLN A 53 5.71 7.16 -0.31
N ILE A 54 5.93 5.85 -0.19
CA ILE A 54 4.92 4.85 -0.55
C ILE A 54 3.81 4.93 0.49
N GLN A 55 2.58 5.13 0.04
CA GLN A 55 1.40 5.18 0.88
C GLN A 55 0.65 3.84 0.78
N GLU A 56 0.51 3.14 1.90
CA GLU A 56 -0.34 1.94 1.97
C GLU A 56 -1.83 2.33 1.91
N VAL A 57 -2.58 1.62 1.09
CA VAL A 57 -4.03 1.84 0.90
C VAL A 57 -4.73 0.49 0.77
N ASN A 58 -6.06 0.47 0.92
CA ASN A 58 -6.84 -0.72 0.60
C ASN A 58 -8.17 -0.30 -0.01
N TYR A 59 -8.26 -0.38 -1.33
CA TYR A 59 -9.51 -0.17 -2.03
C TYR A 59 -9.52 -0.90 -3.37
N PHE A 60 -10.71 -1.11 -3.93
CA PHE A 60 -10.87 -1.71 -5.25
C PHE A 60 -10.94 -0.64 -6.34
N SER A 61 -10.23 -0.91 -7.43
CA SER A 61 -10.24 -0.16 -8.69
C SER A 61 -10.45 -1.13 -9.85
N SER A 62 -10.58 -0.60 -11.07
CA SER A 62 -10.72 -1.42 -12.27
C SER A 62 -9.77 -0.96 -13.36
N LEU A 63 -9.31 -1.89 -14.19
CA LEU A 63 -8.46 -1.57 -15.33
C LEU A 63 -9.23 -0.75 -16.37
N ARG A 64 -8.69 0.38 -16.78
CA ARG A 64 -9.32 1.29 -17.75
C ARG A 64 -9.10 0.86 -19.19
N ALA A 65 -7.91 0.32 -19.50
CA ALA A 65 -7.49 0.01 -20.86
C ALA A 65 -7.69 -1.46 -21.22
N ASN A 66 -7.83 -1.75 -22.52
CA ASN A 66 -7.85 -3.13 -23.03
C ASN A 66 -6.51 -3.82 -22.85
N GLU A 67 -5.43 -3.05 -22.73
CA GLU A 67 -4.10 -3.57 -22.46
C GLU A 67 -3.50 -2.80 -21.29
N THR A 68 -3.05 -3.50 -20.25
CA THR A 68 -2.43 -2.90 -19.07
C THR A 68 -1.17 -3.70 -18.70
N ASN A 69 -0.02 -3.04 -18.79
CA ASN A 69 1.26 -3.62 -18.40
C ASN A 69 1.45 -3.47 -16.88
N VAL A 70 1.67 -4.59 -16.21
CA VAL A 70 2.00 -4.63 -14.78
C VAL A 70 3.50 -4.77 -14.63
N ARG A 71 4.15 -3.86 -13.92
CA ARG A 71 5.61 -3.78 -13.75
C ARG A 71 6.05 -4.24 -12.38
N SER A 72 7.33 -4.54 -12.23
CA SER A 72 7.92 -4.96 -10.95
C SER A 72 8.15 -3.83 -9.95
N GLY A 73 8.09 -2.57 -10.38
CA GLY A 73 8.28 -1.39 -9.53
C GLY A 73 7.61 -0.13 -10.08
N PRO A 74 7.52 0.94 -9.27
CA PRO A 74 6.82 2.18 -9.62
C PRO A 74 7.64 3.05 -10.57
N GLY A 75 7.69 2.68 -11.85
CA GLY A 75 8.42 3.42 -12.86
C GLY A 75 8.46 2.75 -14.22
N GLN A 76 8.74 3.52 -15.27
CA GLN A 76 8.78 2.99 -16.64
C GLN A 76 10.01 2.09 -16.90
N ASN A 77 11.08 2.26 -16.11
CA ASN A 77 12.32 1.51 -16.25
C ASN A 77 12.24 0.10 -15.63
N TYR A 78 11.21 -0.19 -14.83
CA TYR A 78 11.01 -1.51 -14.25
C TYR A 78 10.46 -2.49 -15.29
N PRO A 79 10.96 -3.74 -15.34
CA PRO A 79 10.48 -4.73 -16.28
C PRO A 79 8.99 -5.04 -16.08
N ILE A 80 8.33 -5.40 -17.18
CA ILE A 80 6.94 -5.86 -17.18
C ILE A 80 6.92 -7.29 -16.62
N LYS A 81 6.14 -7.52 -15.57
CA LYS A 81 5.90 -8.86 -15.00
C LYS A 81 4.91 -9.64 -15.85
N PHE A 82 3.84 -8.98 -16.28
CA PHE A 82 2.77 -9.56 -17.09
C PHE A 82 1.85 -8.49 -17.66
N THR A 83 1.03 -8.86 -18.64
CA THR A 83 0.11 -7.93 -19.29
C THR A 83 -1.32 -8.42 -19.23
N TYR A 84 -2.23 -7.57 -18.73
CA TYR A 84 -3.66 -7.77 -18.88
C TYR A 84 -4.11 -7.40 -20.29
N LYS A 85 -4.94 -8.24 -20.91
CA LYS A 85 -5.49 -8.02 -22.27
C LYS A 85 -7.00 -7.74 -22.29
N VAL A 86 -7.57 -7.42 -21.13
CA VAL A 86 -9.00 -7.15 -20.97
C VAL A 86 -9.21 -5.94 -20.07
N LYS A 87 -10.12 -5.05 -20.48
CA LYS A 87 -10.53 -3.90 -19.67
C LYS A 87 -11.52 -4.30 -18.58
N GLY A 88 -11.58 -3.49 -17.53
CA GLY A 88 -12.57 -3.62 -16.46
C GLY A 88 -12.27 -4.75 -15.47
N VAL A 89 -11.11 -5.41 -15.56
CA VAL A 89 -10.69 -6.38 -14.53
C VAL A 89 -10.62 -5.63 -13.20
N PRO A 90 -11.35 -6.08 -12.16
CA PRO A 90 -11.23 -5.49 -10.84
C PRO A 90 -9.89 -5.88 -10.22
N VAL A 91 -9.26 -4.94 -9.53
CA VAL A 91 -7.98 -5.10 -8.82
C VAL A 91 -8.04 -4.40 -7.48
N ARG A 92 -7.35 -4.91 -6.47
CA ARG A 92 -7.16 -4.23 -5.19
C ARG A 92 -5.94 -3.34 -5.29
N VAL A 93 -6.06 -2.06 -5.02
CA VAL A 93 -4.91 -1.17 -4.85
C VAL A 93 -4.43 -1.31 -3.41
N ILE A 94 -3.16 -1.67 -3.24
CA ILE A 94 -2.53 -1.93 -1.94
C ILE A 94 -1.51 -0.85 -1.54
N SER A 95 -0.92 -0.17 -2.54
CA SER A 95 0.04 0.92 -2.31
C SER A 95 -0.07 1.99 -3.40
N GLU A 96 0.28 3.22 -3.08
CA GLU A 96 0.40 4.33 -4.03
C GLU A 96 1.78 5.00 -3.90
N TYR A 97 2.40 5.29 -5.04
CA TYR A 97 3.66 6.01 -5.11
C TYR A 97 3.72 6.86 -6.38
N ASP A 98 3.93 8.16 -6.23
CA ASP A 98 3.88 9.11 -7.35
C ASP A 98 2.62 8.96 -8.22
N ASN A 99 2.76 8.57 -9.48
CA ASN A 99 1.69 8.30 -10.45
C ASN A 99 1.48 6.79 -10.67
N TRP A 100 1.96 5.97 -9.74
CA TRP A 100 1.93 4.52 -9.78
C TRP A 100 1.13 3.96 -8.62
N ASN A 101 0.38 2.90 -8.92
CA ASN A 101 -0.40 2.18 -7.95
C ASN A 101 0.08 0.73 -7.97
N GLU A 102 0.42 0.20 -6.80
CA GLU A 102 0.63 -1.23 -6.64
C GLU A 102 -0.74 -1.89 -6.51
N ILE A 103 -0.97 -2.89 -7.37
CA ILE A 103 -2.21 -3.63 -7.45
C ILE A 103 -1.98 -5.08 -7.06
N GLU A 104 -3.01 -5.69 -6.47
CA GLU A 104 -3.14 -7.12 -6.20
C GLU A 104 -4.37 -7.65 -6.95
N ASP A 105 -4.20 -8.74 -7.68
CA ASP A 105 -5.29 -9.38 -8.42
C ASP A 105 -5.99 -10.50 -7.66
N TYR A 106 -6.91 -11.18 -8.36
CA TYR A 106 -7.75 -12.24 -7.84
C TYR A 106 -6.96 -13.50 -7.42
N ASP A 107 -5.78 -13.73 -8.03
CA ASP A 107 -4.88 -14.84 -7.68
C ASP A 107 -3.78 -14.38 -6.70
N GLY A 108 -3.84 -13.15 -6.19
CA GLY A 108 -2.88 -12.60 -5.23
C GLY A 108 -1.56 -12.13 -5.84
N HIS A 109 -1.45 -12.02 -7.16
CA HIS A 109 -0.23 -11.48 -7.78
C HIS A 109 -0.21 -9.97 -7.65
N THR A 110 0.98 -9.44 -7.33
CA THR A 110 1.19 -8.00 -7.16
C THR A 110 2.04 -7.38 -8.27
N GLY A 111 1.89 -6.07 -8.45
CA GLY A 111 2.79 -5.27 -9.26
C GLY A 111 2.26 -3.86 -9.51
N TRP A 112 3.03 -3.05 -10.23
CA TRP A 112 2.79 -1.63 -10.38
C TRP A 112 2.18 -1.28 -11.73
N VAL A 113 1.15 -0.45 -11.72
CA VAL A 113 0.50 0.11 -12.91
C VAL A 113 0.43 1.62 -12.80
N THR A 114 0.43 2.33 -13.93
CA THR A 114 0.24 3.78 -13.91
C THR A 114 -1.20 4.11 -13.52
N GLN A 115 -1.39 5.15 -12.71
CA GLN A 115 -2.70 5.60 -12.25
C GLN A 115 -3.67 5.88 -13.41
N SER A 116 -3.16 6.33 -14.56
CA SER A 116 -3.92 6.58 -15.79
C SER A 116 -4.58 5.33 -16.39
N LEU A 117 -4.06 4.14 -16.09
CA LEU A 117 -4.60 2.84 -16.53
C LEU A 117 -5.65 2.28 -15.55
N LEU A 118 -5.93 3.00 -14.46
CA LEU A 118 -6.96 2.64 -13.49
C LEU A 118 -8.18 3.56 -13.60
N THR A 119 -9.33 3.07 -13.14
CA THR A 119 -10.55 3.86 -13.02
C THR A 119 -11.27 3.56 -11.73
N LYS A 120 -11.84 4.61 -11.11
CA LYS A 120 -12.69 4.50 -9.94
C LYS A 120 -14.04 3.83 -10.25
N LYS A 121 -14.40 3.65 -11.53
CA LYS A 121 -15.60 2.90 -11.91
C LYS A 121 -15.41 1.43 -11.55
N ARG A 122 -16.04 1.02 -10.46
CA ARG A 122 -15.95 -0.34 -9.93
C ARG A 122 -16.61 -1.37 -10.85
N THR A 123 -15.97 -2.53 -10.92
CA THR A 123 -16.48 -3.73 -11.57
C THR A 123 -16.42 -4.89 -10.59
N LEU A 124 -17.18 -5.95 -10.90
CA LEU A 124 -17.05 -7.25 -10.27
C LEU A 124 -16.70 -8.28 -11.33
N MET A 125 -15.96 -9.30 -10.92
CA MET A 125 -15.60 -10.42 -11.77
C MET A 125 -16.04 -11.71 -11.11
N VAL A 126 -16.69 -12.61 -11.86
CA VAL A 126 -17.01 -13.94 -11.36
C VAL A 126 -15.72 -14.70 -11.10
N TYR A 127 -15.53 -15.16 -9.86
CA TYR A 127 -14.37 -15.94 -9.46
C TYR A 127 -14.80 -16.92 -8.37
N SER A 128 -15.08 -18.15 -8.77
CA SER A 128 -15.63 -19.20 -7.91
C SER A 128 -14.99 -20.56 -8.23
N LYS A 129 -15.04 -21.46 -7.24
CA LYS A 129 -14.73 -22.89 -7.44
C LYS A 129 -15.79 -23.60 -8.29
N LYS A 130 -16.99 -23.02 -8.42
CA LYS A 130 -18.09 -23.56 -9.23
C LYS A 130 -17.76 -23.37 -10.72
N PRO A 131 -18.16 -24.30 -11.61
CA PRO A 131 -17.95 -24.14 -13.06
C PRO A 131 -18.77 -22.97 -13.65
N THR A 132 -19.94 -22.72 -13.09
CA THR A 132 -20.78 -21.56 -13.41
C THR A 132 -21.43 -21.01 -12.15
N VAL A 133 -21.68 -19.71 -12.14
CA VAL A 133 -22.37 -19.00 -11.06
C VAL A 133 -23.68 -18.44 -11.59
N GLU A 134 -24.72 -18.49 -10.77
CA GLU A 134 -26.07 -18.08 -11.16
C GLU A 134 -26.35 -16.64 -10.73
N LEU A 135 -26.74 -15.83 -11.71
CA LEU A 135 -27.23 -14.47 -11.47
C LEU A 135 -28.75 -14.52 -11.33
N ARG A 136 -29.31 -14.02 -10.23
CA ARG A 136 -30.74 -14.18 -9.89
C ARG A 136 -31.47 -12.86 -9.74
N ARG A 137 -32.79 -12.87 -9.87
CA ARG A 137 -33.60 -11.62 -9.81
C ARG A 137 -33.73 -11.04 -8.40
N LYS A 138 -33.57 -11.86 -7.35
CA LYS A 138 -33.62 -11.47 -5.92
C LYS A 138 -32.46 -12.14 -5.15
N LYS A 139 -32.18 -11.67 -3.93
CA LYS A 139 -31.25 -12.27 -2.95
C LYS A 139 -31.74 -13.62 -2.41
N SER A 140 -31.97 -14.60 -3.28
CA SER A 140 -32.51 -15.91 -2.90
C SER A 140 -32.15 -16.96 -3.95
N PHE A 141 -31.81 -18.16 -3.49
CA PHE A 141 -31.51 -19.32 -4.33
C PHE A 141 -32.70 -19.84 -5.14
N ASP A 142 -33.94 -19.53 -4.74
CA ASP A 142 -35.14 -19.95 -5.49
C ASP A 142 -35.63 -18.86 -6.46
N ALA A 143 -34.99 -17.69 -6.44
CA ALA A 143 -35.39 -16.59 -7.30
C ALA A 143 -35.10 -16.89 -8.77
N HIS A 144 -35.95 -16.35 -9.65
CA HIS A 144 -35.81 -16.50 -11.09
C HIS A 144 -34.37 -16.24 -11.59
N LEU A 145 -33.84 -17.22 -12.35
CA LEU A 145 -32.53 -17.16 -12.97
C LEU A 145 -32.49 -16.10 -14.08
N VAL A 146 -31.52 -15.19 -14.01
CA VAL A 146 -31.26 -14.18 -15.03
C VAL A 146 -30.22 -14.68 -16.02
N TYR A 147 -29.08 -15.16 -15.52
CA TYR A 147 -27.97 -15.71 -16.31
C TYR A 147 -27.24 -16.83 -15.59
N ARG A 148 -26.60 -17.70 -16.36
CA ARG A 148 -25.46 -18.49 -15.90
C ARG A 148 -24.17 -17.88 -16.41
N LEU A 149 -23.28 -17.56 -15.48
CA LEU A 149 -22.03 -16.88 -15.74
C LEU A 149 -20.88 -17.86 -15.58
N GLU A 150 -19.98 -17.91 -16.55
CA GLU A 150 -18.70 -18.59 -16.40
C GLU A 150 -17.75 -17.75 -15.51
N ASN A 151 -16.70 -18.38 -15.00
CA ASN A 151 -15.61 -17.65 -14.35
C ASN A 151 -15.01 -16.58 -15.27
N PHE A 152 -14.51 -15.51 -14.67
CA PHE A 152 -13.92 -14.34 -15.32
C PHE A 152 -14.88 -13.45 -16.11
N VAL A 153 -16.20 -13.71 -16.07
CA VAL A 153 -17.19 -12.74 -16.56
C VAL A 153 -17.14 -11.48 -15.70
N ILE A 154 -16.94 -10.33 -16.34
CA ILE A 154 -16.87 -9.01 -15.73
C ILE A 154 -18.20 -8.27 -15.91
N GLY A 155 -18.68 -7.64 -14.85
CA GLY A 155 -19.86 -6.78 -14.88
C GLY A 155 -19.70 -5.53 -14.03
N GLU A 156 -20.63 -4.58 -14.20
CA GLU A 156 -20.60 -3.33 -13.45
C GLU A 156 -21.06 -3.58 -12.00
N TYR A 157 -20.27 -3.10 -11.04
CA TYR A 157 -20.68 -3.07 -9.64
C TYR A 157 -21.84 -2.09 -9.45
N VAL A 158 -22.91 -2.53 -8.78
CA VAL A 158 -24.04 -1.65 -8.43
C VAL A 158 -24.11 -1.42 -6.92
N LYS A 159 -24.25 -2.49 -6.13
CA LYS A 159 -24.23 -2.46 -4.66
C LYS A 159 -24.05 -3.86 -4.09
N CYS A 160 -23.68 -3.98 -2.83
CA CYS A 160 -23.78 -5.23 -2.09
C CYS A 160 -24.58 -5.04 -0.81
N GLU A 161 -25.33 -6.06 -0.43
CA GLU A 161 -26.13 -6.15 0.79
C GLU A 161 -25.99 -7.57 1.33
N ASP A 162 -25.65 -7.68 2.62
CA ASP A 162 -25.42 -8.97 3.26
C ASP A 162 -24.39 -9.79 2.45
N GLU A 163 -24.69 -11.05 2.15
CA GLU A 163 -23.86 -11.94 1.33
C GLU A 163 -24.18 -11.88 -0.17
N TRP A 164 -24.84 -10.83 -0.65
CA TRP A 164 -25.23 -10.68 -2.05
C TRP A 164 -24.77 -9.36 -2.65
N CYS A 165 -24.45 -9.38 -3.94
CA CYS A 165 -24.10 -8.21 -4.71
C CYS A 165 -25.00 -8.09 -5.94
N ILE A 166 -25.42 -6.87 -6.27
CA ILE A 166 -26.00 -6.57 -7.57
C ILE A 166 -24.88 -6.28 -8.55
N ILE A 167 -24.86 -7.07 -9.63
CA ILE A 167 -24.00 -6.85 -10.79
C ILE A 167 -24.86 -6.57 -12.02
N LYS A 168 -24.39 -5.68 -12.90
CA LYS A 168 -25.04 -5.39 -14.18
C LYS A 168 -24.20 -5.89 -15.34
N ILE A 169 -24.78 -6.74 -16.18
CA ILE A 169 -24.15 -7.34 -17.36
C ILE A 169 -25.09 -7.13 -18.55
N ASN A 170 -24.59 -6.56 -19.64
CA ASN A 170 -25.35 -6.30 -20.87
C ASN A 170 -26.72 -5.62 -20.61
N GLY A 171 -26.73 -4.64 -19.71
CA GLY A 171 -27.94 -3.89 -19.36
C GLY A 171 -28.83 -4.54 -18.29
N LYS A 172 -28.72 -5.86 -18.06
CA LYS A 172 -29.53 -6.55 -17.05
C LYS A 172 -28.84 -6.57 -15.70
N LYS A 173 -29.60 -6.29 -14.64
CA LYS A 173 -29.17 -6.39 -13.25
C LYS A 173 -29.62 -7.72 -12.65
N GLY A 174 -28.80 -8.27 -11.76
CA GLY A 174 -29.20 -9.38 -10.91
C GLY A 174 -28.29 -9.50 -9.69
N TRP A 175 -28.70 -10.35 -8.77
CA TRP A 175 -28.03 -10.68 -7.53
C TRP A 175 -27.14 -11.90 -7.69
N ILE A 176 -25.92 -11.81 -7.21
CA ILE A 176 -24.90 -12.86 -7.18
C ILE A 176 -24.35 -12.95 -5.76
N GLU A 177 -23.98 -14.15 -5.31
CA GLU A 177 -23.36 -14.34 -4.00
C GLU A 177 -22.01 -13.61 -3.93
N LYS A 178 -21.73 -12.95 -2.81
CA LYS A 178 -20.47 -12.23 -2.58
C LYS A 178 -19.26 -13.19 -2.63
N ALA A 179 -19.44 -14.42 -2.16
CA ALA A 179 -18.42 -15.46 -2.18
C ALA A 179 -18.01 -15.93 -3.59
N ASP A 180 -18.82 -15.65 -4.61
CA ASP A 180 -18.58 -16.07 -6.00
C ASP A 180 -18.02 -14.95 -6.89
N VAL A 181 -17.63 -13.80 -6.30
CA VAL A 181 -17.11 -12.65 -7.02
C VAL A 181 -15.84 -12.07 -6.41
N PHE A 182 -14.96 -11.59 -7.28
CA PHE A 182 -13.84 -10.70 -6.94
C PHE A 182 -14.20 -9.24 -7.26
N GLY A 183 -13.59 -8.30 -6.55
CA GLY A 183 -13.87 -6.86 -6.69
C GLY A 183 -14.69 -6.25 -5.54
N VAL A 184 -14.88 -7.00 -4.46
CA VAL A 184 -15.51 -6.58 -3.20
C VAL A 184 -14.64 -6.99 -2.02
N GLU A 185 -14.76 -6.26 -0.91
CA GLU A 185 -14.11 -6.65 0.34
C GLU A 185 -14.73 -7.97 0.81
N SER A 186 -13.92 -9.03 0.80
CA SER A 186 -14.33 -10.33 1.33
C SER A 186 -13.92 -10.41 2.79
N GLN A 187 -14.85 -10.84 3.65
CA GLN A 187 -14.60 -11.07 5.07
C GLN A 187 -13.48 -12.10 5.29
N VAL A 188 -13.24 -12.99 4.33
CA VAL A 188 -12.23 -14.07 4.42
C VAL A 188 -10.81 -13.52 4.56
N LYS A 189 -10.42 -12.47 3.82
CA LYS A 189 -9.08 -11.86 3.99
C LYS A 189 -8.96 -11.07 5.29
N ILE A 190 -10.07 -10.53 5.80
CA ILE A 190 -10.08 -9.88 7.12
C ILE A 190 -9.77 -10.93 8.19
N ILE A 191 -10.40 -12.10 8.10
CA ILE A 191 -10.14 -13.21 9.03
C ILE A 191 -8.68 -13.66 8.91
N ASP A 192 -8.12 -13.87 7.71
CA ASP A 192 -6.71 -14.25 7.56
C ASP A 192 -5.75 -13.20 8.11
N LYS A 193 -6.05 -11.90 7.92
CA LYS A 193 -5.26 -10.80 8.49
C LYS A 193 -5.39 -10.74 10.01
N VAL A 194 -6.59 -10.94 10.56
CA VAL A 194 -6.86 -11.00 12.00
C VAL A 194 -6.17 -12.21 12.63
N VAL A 195 -6.24 -13.38 11.99
CA VAL A 195 -5.56 -14.61 12.41
C VAL A 195 -4.05 -14.43 12.33
N LYS A 196 -3.52 -13.78 11.30
CA LYS A 196 -2.10 -13.45 11.21
C LYS A 196 -1.68 -12.49 12.33
N ILE A 197 -2.43 -11.43 12.58
CA ILE A 197 -2.16 -10.50 13.70
C ILE A 197 -2.22 -11.23 15.04
N GLN A 198 -3.19 -12.13 15.23
CA GLN A 198 -3.32 -12.95 16.44
C GLN A 198 -2.16 -13.95 16.58
N ASN A 199 -1.70 -14.56 15.50
CA ASN A 199 -0.57 -15.48 15.52
C ASN A 199 0.75 -14.74 15.72
N ASP A 200 0.95 -13.59 15.08
CA ASP A 200 2.14 -12.74 15.23
C ASP A 200 2.22 -12.16 16.66
N SER A 201 1.07 -11.78 17.25
CA SER A 201 0.99 -11.35 18.65
C SER A 201 1.10 -12.49 19.66
N ALA A 202 0.58 -13.69 19.33
CA ALA A 202 0.81 -14.89 20.14
C ALA A 202 2.29 -15.29 20.10
N GLN A 203 2.96 -15.16 18.96
CA GLN A 203 4.37 -15.47 18.79
C GLN A 203 5.27 -14.44 19.48
N SER A 204 4.92 -13.14 19.45
CA SER A 204 5.62 -12.13 20.27
C SER A 204 5.44 -12.38 21.76
N ASN A 205 4.27 -12.87 22.19
CA ASN A 205 4.01 -13.24 23.59
C ASN A 205 4.72 -14.53 24.02
N LEU A 206 4.90 -15.49 23.13
CA LEU A 206 5.71 -16.70 23.37
C LEU A 206 7.20 -16.34 23.44
N ILE A 207 7.67 -15.46 22.56
CA ILE A 207 9.04 -14.92 22.60
C ILE A 207 9.28 -14.15 23.90
N ALA A 208 8.36 -13.26 24.29
CA ALA A 208 8.42 -12.52 25.56
C ALA A 208 8.34 -13.41 26.81
N LYS A 209 7.72 -14.60 26.71
CA LYS A 209 7.71 -15.62 27.78
C LYS A 209 8.96 -16.50 27.79
N SER A 210 9.71 -16.56 26.68
CA SER A 210 10.97 -17.32 26.55
C SER A 210 12.23 -16.49 26.81
N VAL A 211 12.10 -15.16 26.94
CA VAL A 211 13.16 -14.29 27.45
C VAL A 211 13.22 -14.46 28.97
N ASP A 212 14.42 -14.80 29.45
CA ASP A 212 14.73 -15.24 30.81
C ASP A 212 14.09 -14.40 31.92
N LYS A 213 13.71 -15.05 33.02
CA LYS A 213 13.01 -14.47 34.18
C LYS A 213 13.79 -13.34 34.90
N ASP A 214 15.04 -13.09 34.53
CA ASP A 214 15.91 -12.11 35.19
C ASP A 214 15.72 -10.65 34.70
N GLN A 215 14.80 -10.38 33.76
CA GLN A 215 14.48 -9.00 33.32
C GLN A 215 13.03 -8.57 33.60
N GLN A 216 12.25 -9.36 34.34
CA GLN A 216 10.82 -9.14 34.59
C GLN A 216 10.46 -8.13 35.70
N GLN A 217 11.29 -7.11 35.97
CA GLN A 217 10.98 -6.13 37.03
C GLN A 217 10.50 -4.75 36.57
N ASN A 218 10.33 -4.49 35.27
CA ASN A 218 9.73 -3.25 34.81
C ASN A 218 8.82 -3.53 33.62
N PHE A 219 7.53 -3.79 33.83
CA PHE A 219 6.40 -3.48 32.93
C PHE A 219 5.12 -4.16 33.47
N GLN A 220 4.51 -3.54 34.47
CA GLN A 220 3.18 -3.90 34.98
C GLN A 220 2.29 -2.67 34.85
N ILE A 221 1.68 -2.41 33.68
CA ILE A 221 0.49 -1.55 33.57
C ILE A 221 -0.42 -2.03 32.42
N ALA A 222 -1.66 -2.36 32.78
CA ALA A 222 -2.92 -2.30 32.01
C ALA A 222 -3.16 -3.28 30.84
N ASN A 223 -3.92 -4.35 31.09
CA ASN A 223 -5.37 -4.38 30.84
C ASN A 223 -5.88 -5.84 30.86
N SER A 224 -6.52 -6.22 31.96
CA SER A 224 -7.51 -7.30 31.99
C SER A 224 -8.82 -6.81 31.36
N ASP A 225 -9.66 -7.76 30.99
CA ASP A 225 -11.10 -7.61 30.76
C ASP A 225 -11.52 -7.27 29.32
N ASN A 226 -11.59 -8.31 28.48
CA ASN A 226 -12.86 -8.77 27.87
C ASN A 226 -12.60 -9.78 26.76
N LEU A 227 -12.90 -11.05 26.98
CA LEU A 227 -13.20 -12.03 25.92
C LEU A 227 -14.04 -13.16 26.54
N LYS A 228 -15.36 -13.05 26.42
CA LYS A 228 -16.28 -14.18 26.52
C LYS A 228 -17.23 -14.16 25.33
N THR A 229 -17.43 -15.37 24.79
CA THR A 229 -18.58 -15.81 23.97
C THR A 229 -18.45 -15.59 22.46
N TYR A 230 -18.27 -16.68 21.70
CA TYR A 230 -19.16 -17.12 20.60
C TYR A 230 -18.69 -18.50 20.09
N ASP A 231 -19.43 -19.54 20.48
CA ASP A 231 -19.41 -20.89 19.92
C ASP A 231 -20.71 -21.11 19.13
N GLY A 232 -20.61 -21.78 17.97
CA GLY A 232 -21.70 -22.50 17.32
C GLY A 232 -22.41 -21.80 16.14
N ILE A 233 -22.83 -22.62 15.15
CA ILE A 233 -23.64 -22.37 13.92
C ILE A 233 -22.78 -22.48 12.63
N LEU A 234 -23.03 -23.38 11.66
CA LEU A 234 -24.05 -24.41 11.45
C LEU A 234 -23.52 -25.39 10.36
N SER A 235 -23.82 -26.68 10.50
CA SER A 235 -23.79 -27.67 9.42
C SER A 235 -25.08 -27.62 8.58
N ASP A 236 -25.07 -28.36 7.45
CA ASP A 236 -26.25 -28.87 6.73
C ASP A 236 -27.09 -27.89 5.88
N SER A 237 -26.58 -27.57 4.70
CA SER A 237 -27.39 -27.27 3.51
C SER A 237 -26.41 -27.25 2.31
N LEU A 238 -26.49 -28.06 1.26
CA LEU A 238 -27.65 -28.28 0.40
C LEU A 238 -27.38 -29.54 -0.45
N LYS A 239 -28.33 -30.50 -0.38
CA LYS A 239 -28.55 -31.52 -1.40
C LYS A 239 -29.49 -30.98 -2.48
N ASN A 240 -29.31 -31.50 -3.70
CA ASN A 240 -30.25 -31.62 -4.82
C ASN A 240 -30.40 -30.45 -5.83
N GLN A 241 -29.70 -30.63 -6.95
CA GLN A 241 -30.21 -31.01 -8.30
C GLN A 241 -31.32 -30.21 -9.04
N VAL A 242 -30.92 -29.81 -10.26
CA VAL A 242 -31.52 -30.11 -11.60
C VAL A 242 -32.24 -29.00 -12.39
N ASN A 243 -31.76 -28.91 -13.64
CA ASN A 243 -32.27 -28.36 -14.90
C ASN A 243 -32.59 -26.87 -15.01
N THR A 244 -31.91 -26.21 -15.96
CA THR A 244 -32.39 -24.95 -16.50
C THR A 244 -31.82 -24.78 -17.92
N LYS A 245 -32.65 -24.28 -18.84
CA LYS A 245 -32.36 -24.05 -20.26
C LYS A 245 -31.26 -23.00 -20.43
N ASN A 246 -30.40 -23.21 -21.42
CA ASN A 246 -29.14 -22.49 -21.63
C ASN A 246 -29.33 -21.06 -22.17
N LEU A 247 -28.80 -20.09 -21.44
CA LEU A 247 -28.25 -18.84 -21.96
C LEU A 247 -26.91 -18.60 -21.25
N THR A 248 -25.85 -19.18 -21.81
CA THR A 248 -24.48 -19.07 -21.29
C THR A 248 -23.86 -17.78 -21.82
N ILE A 249 -23.33 -16.93 -20.94
CA ILE A 249 -22.46 -15.83 -21.35
C ILE A 249 -21.04 -16.32 -21.22
N LYS A 250 -20.41 -16.62 -22.37
CA LYS A 250 -18.98 -16.91 -22.46
C LYS A 250 -18.20 -15.61 -22.60
N ASN A 251 -17.14 -15.45 -21.83
CA ASN A 251 -16.06 -14.53 -22.17
C ASN A 251 -14.74 -15.28 -21.97
N LEU A 252 -14.07 -15.60 -23.09
CA LEU A 252 -12.85 -16.39 -23.14
C LEU A 252 -11.63 -15.51 -23.43
N SER A 253 -10.66 -15.57 -22.52
CA SER A 253 -9.25 -15.95 -22.74
C SER A 253 -8.50 -15.61 -21.46
N ALA A 254 -7.51 -16.45 -21.09
CA ALA A 254 -6.64 -16.24 -19.94
C ALA A 254 -6.26 -14.75 -19.82
N LEU A 255 -6.75 -14.10 -18.75
CA LEU A 255 -6.75 -12.64 -18.61
C LEU A 255 -5.34 -12.03 -18.69
N ARG A 256 -4.33 -12.86 -18.46
CA ARG A 256 -2.91 -12.54 -18.38
C ARG A 256 -2.14 -13.35 -19.42
N ARG A 257 -1.26 -12.68 -20.17
CA ARG A 257 -0.16 -13.30 -20.94
C ARG A 257 1.18 -12.83 -20.38
#